data_AF-A0A653D388-F1
#
_entry.id   AF-A0A653D388-F1
#
_cell.length_a   1.000
_cell.length_b   1.000
_cell.length_c   1.000
_cell.angle_alpha   90.00
_cell.angle_beta   90.00
_cell.angle_gamma   90.00
#
_symmetry.space_group_name_H-M   'P 1'
#
loop_
_entity.id
_entity.type
_entity.pdbx_description
1 polymer ?
#
loop_
_entity_poly.entity_id
_entity_poly.type
_entity_poly.pdbx_seq_one_letter_code
_entity_poly.pdbx_strand_id
1 'polypeptide(L)'
;MSPVKTRKQNSRNLPSIVWGPTCCSNDKISGDVINLPELFVGDWLKIHDTGAYSMSVASHFNGFSLPNVHAFIRKEDVFLDPISIHTKPGPFPLLSSSIR
;
A
#
# COMPACT_ATOMS: atom_id res chain seq x y z
N MET A 1 8.36 -2.93 -7.08
CA MET A 1 8.03 -4.13 -6.27
C MET A 1 9.30 -4.93 -6.05
N SER A 2 9.65 -5.23 -4.80
CA SER A 2 10.92 -5.88 -4.43
C SER A 2 10.65 -7.00 -3.41
N PRO A 3 11.29 -8.17 -3.56
CA PRO A 3 11.15 -9.27 -2.60
C PRO A 3 11.78 -8.91 -1.25
N VAL A 4 11.12 -9.32 -0.17
CA VAL A 4 11.69 -9.24 1.19
C VAL A 4 12.47 -10.53 1.45
N LYS A 5 13.73 -10.40 1.86
CA LYS A 5 14.62 -11.56 2.02
C LYS A 5 14.22 -12.42 3.22
N THR A 6 13.42 -13.46 2.98
CA THR A 6 13.12 -14.53 3.95
C THR A 6 14.05 -15.74 3.81
N ARG A 7 14.65 -15.95 2.64
CA ARG A 7 15.49 -17.13 2.31
C ARG A 7 16.75 -16.74 1.53
N LYS A 8 17.79 -17.59 1.57
CA LYS A 8 18.98 -17.47 0.70
C LYS A 8 18.54 -17.62 -0.76
N GLN A 9 18.33 -16.50 -1.44
CA GLN A 9 17.78 -16.50 -2.79
C GLN A 9 18.80 -17.02 -3.80
N ASN A 10 18.33 -17.85 -4.72
CA ASN A 10 19.09 -18.21 -5.91
C ASN A 10 19.27 -16.94 -6.75
N SER A 11 20.45 -16.71 -7.31
CA SER A 11 20.82 -15.45 -7.99
C SER A 11 20.15 -15.24 -9.36
N ARG A 12 19.24 -16.13 -9.77
CA ARG A 12 18.60 -16.09 -11.07
C ARG A 12 17.24 -15.41 -10.97
N ASN A 13 17.09 -14.27 -11.63
CA ASN A 13 15.80 -13.65 -11.85
C ASN A 13 15.08 -14.33 -13.01
N LEU A 14 13.79 -14.56 -12.83
CA LEU A 14 12.89 -15.20 -13.78
C LEU A 14 11.82 -14.19 -14.24
N PRO A 15 11.46 -14.20 -15.53
CA PRO A 15 10.33 -13.41 -16.03
C PRO A 15 9.04 -13.89 -15.37
N SER A 16 8.36 -12.99 -14.67
CA SER A 16 7.25 -13.29 -13.77
C SER A 16 6.09 -12.29 -13.93
N ILE A 17 4.87 -12.74 -13.61
CA ILE A 17 3.66 -11.90 -13.54
C ILE A 17 3.06 -12.06 -12.15
N VAL A 18 2.67 -10.94 -11.53
CA VAL A 18 2.03 -10.92 -10.22
C VAL A 18 0.52 -10.74 -10.38
N TRP A 19 -0.23 -11.67 -9.80
CA TRP A 19 -1.69 -11.67 -9.77
C TRP A 19 -2.20 -11.36 -8.37
N GLY A 20 -3.37 -10.72 -8.31
CA GLY A 20 -4.13 -10.56 -7.08
C GLY A 20 -4.88 -11.84 -6.70
N PRO A 21 -5.56 -11.84 -5.54
CA PRO A 21 -6.19 -13.03 -4.98
C PRO A 21 -7.55 -13.36 -5.60
N THR A 22 -8.12 -12.48 -6.43
CA THR A 22 -9.45 -12.71 -7.01
C THR A 22 -9.36 -13.67 -8.19
N CYS A 23 -10.48 -14.30 -8.54
CA CYS A 23 -10.60 -15.13 -9.73
C CYS A 23 -10.88 -14.32 -11.00
N CYS A 24 -10.65 -13.00 -10.99
CA CYS A 24 -10.91 -12.14 -12.13
C CYS A 24 -9.69 -12.06 -13.04
N SER A 25 -9.90 -12.16 -14.36
CA SER A 25 -8.82 -12.10 -15.35
C SER A 25 -8.13 -10.73 -15.44
N ASN A 26 -8.74 -9.69 -14.90
CA ASN A 26 -8.17 -8.34 -14.82
C ASN A 26 -7.44 -8.08 -13.49
N ASP A 27 -7.42 -9.01 -12.55
CA ASP A 27 -6.74 -8.86 -11.26
C ASP A 27 -5.24 -9.16 -11.37
N LYS A 28 -4.60 -8.43 -12.28
CA LYS A 28 -3.18 -8.50 -12.58
C LYS A 28 -2.50 -7.26 -12.01
N ILE A 29 -1.63 -7.44 -11.03
CA ILE A 29 -0.97 -6.34 -10.30
C ILE A 29 0.18 -5.77 -11.13
N SER A 30 1.00 -6.64 -11.74
CA SER A 30 2.08 -6.19 -12.62
C SER A 30 1.51 -5.98 -14.04
N GLY A 31 1.47 -4.74 -14.52
CA GLY A 31 1.01 -4.43 -15.88
C GLY A 31 1.75 -5.26 -16.93
N ASP A 32 3.08 -5.33 -16.80
CA ASP A 32 3.99 -6.10 -17.66
C ASP A 32 4.71 -7.23 -16.92
N VAL A 33 5.44 -8.05 -17.67
CA VAL A 33 6.34 -9.07 -17.12
C VAL A 33 7.49 -8.40 -16.38
N ILE A 34 7.74 -8.81 -15.14
CA ILE A 34 8.82 -8.29 -14.29
C ILE A 34 9.81 -9.40 -13.94
N ASN A 35 11.07 -9.03 -13.73
CA ASN A 35 12.12 -9.96 -13.34
C ASN A 35 12.18 -10.07 -11.81
N LEU A 36 11.76 -11.22 -11.28
CA LEU A 36 11.79 -11.54 -9.86
C LEU A 36 12.70 -12.74 -9.60
N PRO A 37 13.35 -12.85 -8.44
CA PRO A 37 13.99 -14.09 -8.05
C PRO A 37 12.93 -15.19 -7.89
N GLU A 38 13.38 -16.44 -7.79
CA GLU A 38 12.49 -17.56 -7.44
C GLU A 38 11.84 -17.31 -6.07
N LEU A 39 10.51 -17.40 -6.04
CA LEU A 39 9.67 -17.18 -4.86
C LEU A 39 8.81 -18.42 -4.60
N PHE A 40 8.57 -18.69 -3.32
CA PHE A 40 7.71 -19.79 -2.89
C PHE A 40 6.48 -19.25 -2.14
N VAL A 41 5.46 -20.09 -2.00
CA VAL A 41 4.28 -19.77 -1.18
C VAL A 41 4.73 -19.45 0.24
N GLY A 42 4.31 -18.29 0.74
CA GLY A 42 4.71 -17.74 2.04
C GLY A 42 5.82 -16.69 1.98
N ASP A 43 6.49 -16.50 0.84
CA ASP A 43 7.41 -15.37 0.65
C ASP A 43 6.66 -14.04 0.50
N TRP A 44 7.33 -12.96 0.89
CA TRP A 44 6.76 -11.62 0.90
C TRP A 44 7.31 -10.74 -0.21
N LEU A 45 6.41 -9.99 -0.83
CA LEU A 45 6.73 -8.97 -1.82
C LEU A 45 6.38 -7.59 -1.26
N LYS A 46 7.34 -6.67 -1.30
CA LYS A 46 7.14 -5.27 -0.91
C LYS A 46 6.83 -4.43 -2.15
N ILE A 47 5.69 -3.75 -2.13
CA ILE A 47 5.35 -2.72 -3.11
C ILE A 47 5.60 -1.37 -2.44
N HIS A 48 6.33 -0.49 -3.11
CA HIS A 48 6.63 0.87 -2.62
C HIS A 48 5.63 1.85 -3.23
N ASP A 49 5.57 3.06 -2.68
CA ASP A 49 4.82 4.20 -3.23
C ASP A 49 3.29 3.99 -3.34
N THR A 50 2.72 3.13 -2.50
CA THR A 50 1.27 2.83 -2.44
C THR A 50 0.49 3.74 -1.47
N GLY A 51 1.01 4.94 -1.19
CA GLY A 51 0.44 5.85 -0.18
C GLY A 51 -0.77 6.64 -0.69
N ALA A 52 -0.78 7.01 -1.96
CA ALA A 52 -1.87 7.76 -2.58
C ALA A 52 -2.78 6.85 -3.39
N TYR A 53 -4.09 7.11 -3.34
CA TYR A 53 -5.13 6.48 -4.17
C TYR A 53 -5.18 4.93 -4.18
N SER A 54 -4.52 4.28 -3.22
CA SER A 54 -4.52 2.81 -3.10
C SER A 54 -5.64 2.35 -2.16
N MET A 55 -5.55 2.74 -0.88
CA MET A 55 -6.56 2.37 0.13
C MET A 55 -7.91 3.04 -0.13
N SER A 56 -7.92 4.26 -0.67
CA SER A 56 -9.15 5.06 -0.85
C SER A 56 -10.14 4.47 -1.85
N VAL A 57 -9.67 3.57 -2.73
CA VAL A 57 -10.49 2.89 -3.74
C VAL A 57 -10.57 1.37 -3.50
N ALA A 58 -10.00 0.89 -2.39
CA ALA A 58 -10.02 -0.52 -2.04
C ALA A 58 -11.44 -0.96 -1.66
N SER A 59 -11.79 -2.21 -1.93
CA SER A 59 -13.13 -2.76 -1.67
C SER A 59 -13.06 -4.17 -1.09
N HIS A 60 -14.17 -4.61 -0.51
CA HIS A 60 -14.36 -5.98 -0.03
C HIS A 60 -14.82 -6.95 -1.13
N PHE A 61 -14.38 -6.73 -2.37
CA PHE A 61 -14.72 -7.61 -3.49
C PHE A 61 -14.26 -9.06 -3.20
N ASN A 62 -15.08 -10.05 -3.58
CA ASN A 62 -14.93 -11.46 -3.20
C ASN A 62 -14.82 -11.73 -1.67
N GLY A 63 -15.24 -10.77 -0.83
CA GLY A 63 -15.18 -10.92 0.63
C GLY A 63 -13.78 -10.79 1.22
N PHE A 64 -12.78 -10.34 0.45
CA PHE A 64 -11.44 -10.10 0.98
C PHE A 64 -11.45 -8.91 1.95
N SER A 65 -10.70 -9.02 3.04
CA SER A 65 -10.54 -7.94 4.01
C SER A 65 -9.57 -6.87 3.49
N LEU A 66 -9.78 -5.62 3.90
CA LEU A 66 -8.82 -4.54 3.63
C LEU A 66 -7.52 -4.78 4.39
N PRO A 67 -6.36 -4.37 3.84
CA PRO A 67 -5.08 -4.54 4.51
C PRO A 67 -4.97 -3.67 5.77
N ASN A 68 -4.30 -4.20 6.80
CA ASN A 68 -4.03 -3.44 8.02
C ASN A 68 -3.07 -2.27 7.75
N VAL A 69 -3.35 -1.12 8.36
CA VAL A 69 -2.50 0.07 8.29
C VAL A 69 -1.77 0.25 9.62
N HIS A 70 -0.44 0.15 9.57
CA HIS A 70 0.43 0.41 10.70
C HIS A 70 1.14 1.75 10.50
N ALA A 71 0.68 2.79 11.21
CA ALA A 71 1.32 4.09 11.17
C ALA A 71 2.67 4.05 11.92
N PHE A 72 3.69 4.70 11.37
CA PHE A 72 5.00 4.86 12.01
C PHE A 72 5.54 6.25 11.74
N ILE A 73 6.36 6.73 12.67
CA ILE A 73 7.10 8.00 12.57
C ILE A 73 8.53 7.72 13.01
N ARG A 74 9.51 8.37 12.38
CA ARG A 74 10.90 8.23 12.85
C ARG A 74 11.05 8.99 14.16
N LYS A 75 11.89 8.48 15.06
CA LYS A 75 12.04 9.03 16.42
C LYS A 75 12.45 10.51 16.39
N GLU A 76 13.28 10.89 15.43
CA GLU A 76 13.74 12.25 15.17
C GLU A 76 12.64 13.19 14.68
N ASP A 77 11.62 12.67 13.98
CA ASP A 77 10.50 13.48 13.47
C ASP A 77 9.45 13.73 14.57
N VAL A 78 9.45 12.95 15.66
CA VAL A 78 8.53 13.12 16.81
C VAL A 78 8.66 14.51 17.43
N PHE A 79 9.86 15.10 17.42
CA PHE A 79 10.11 16.41 18.02
C PHE A 79 9.79 17.59 17.07
N LEU A 80 9.47 17.31 15.81
CA LEU A 80 8.91 18.30 14.88
C LEU A 80 7.40 18.48 15.06
N ASP A 81 6.77 17.75 15.99
CA ASP A 81 5.39 17.95 16.44
C ASP A 81 5.28 18.71 17.79
N PRO A 82 5.80 19.94 17.96
CA PRO A 82 5.31 20.81 19.03
C PRO A 82 4.06 21.52 18.49
N ILE A 83 2.88 20.90 18.58
CA ILE A 83 1.60 21.57 18.28
C ILE A 83 1.49 22.05 16.80
N SER A 84 1.12 21.14 15.88
CA SER A 84 0.45 21.58 14.64
C SER A 84 -0.85 20.82 14.33
N ILE A 85 -1.55 20.39 15.40
CA ILE A 85 -3.01 20.48 15.45
C ILE A 85 -3.42 21.91 15.87
N HIS A 86 -2.73 22.92 15.31
CA HIS A 86 -3.37 24.22 15.21
C HIS A 86 -4.26 24.09 13.99
N THR A 87 -5.56 24.01 14.22
CA THR A 87 -6.59 24.44 13.29
C THR A 87 -6.19 25.80 12.72
N LYS A 88 -5.35 25.84 11.69
CA LYS A 88 -5.20 27.03 10.88
C LYS A 88 -6.50 27.11 10.08
N PRO A 89 -7.33 28.16 10.26
CA PRO A 89 -8.43 28.39 9.36
C PRO A 89 -7.82 28.75 8.01
N GLY A 90 -7.67 27.76 7.13
CA GLY A 90 -7.47 28.01 5.70
C GLY A 90 -8.74 28.66 5.13
N PRO A 91 -8.66 29.37 4.00
CA PRO A 91 -9.62 30.39 3.57
C PRO A 91 -10.93 29.81 3.01
N PHE A 92 -11.24 28.54 3.26
CA PHE A 92 -12.47 27.94 2.77
C PHE A 92 -13.56 28.11 3.83
N PRO A 93 -14.61 28.91 3.56
CA PRO A 93 -15.71 29.04 4.50
C PRO A 93 -16.35 27.66 4.65
N LEU A 94 -16.43 27.19 5.90
CA LEU A 94 -17.26 26.06 6.26
C LEU A 94 -18.70 26.39 5.85
N LEU A 95 -19.18 25.77 4.78
CA LEU A 95 -20.60 25.76 4.49
C LEU A 95 -21.26 24.92 5.59
N SER A 96 -21.77 25.61 6.60
CA SER A 96 -22.72 25.07 7.56
C SER A 96 -23.95 24.58 6.80
N SER A 97 -23.99 23.28 6.49
CA SER A 97 -25.24 22.57 6.27
C SER A 97 -25.62 21.86 7.55
N SER A 98 -26.31 22.60 8.42
CA SER A 98 -27.28 22.03 9.33
C SER A 98 -28.34 21.32 8.49
N ILE A 99 -28.35 19.98 8.46
CA ILE A 99 -29.52 19.20 8.08
C ILE A 99 -29.62 18.04 9.08
N ARG A 100 -30.85 17.88 9.59
CA ARG A 100 -31.30 16.82 10.48
C ARG A 100 -31.05 15.43 9.93
#